data_AF-A0A1A8X5B6-F1
#
_entry.id   AF-A0A1A8X5B6-F1
#
_cell.length_a   1.000
_cell.length_b   1.000
_cell.length_c   1.000
_cell.angle_alpha   90.00
_cell.angle_beta   90.00
_cell.angle_gamma   90.00
#
_symmetry.space_group_name_H-M   'P 1'
#
loop_
_entity.id
_entity.type
_entity.pdbx_description
1 polymer ?
#
loop_
_entity_poly.entity_id
_entity_poly.type
_entity_poly.pdbx_seq_one_letter_code
_entity_poly.pdbx_strand_id
1 'polypeptide(L)'
;MSDDKVPRDESYSFFSNFSYYEGKGDNLLNVGVNEKSCCNSFLKDSIFIHIPFPDIFCEQFKILHNLLLNSTVGEKKPDTLENSDCAFLNYWLNDKLRGINIDTSISVNEFYNKIKAKNADIFKNTSLEKKLYNIEKHELEKMRTLYDLYNIKNQIDAALSEGSPIEKRLTCSAYAYECYKKYINAIINCRDGCSYFYSLLTEFKNKYIAELSPFVNSSSSCNYKELFELPDYQFVLKENKSGQFKKIITLPVLFPLFGVFSLLIFSNMITPFRQKVLETITRTKNMLFDVGKSEEKLLSYASMNDNISEDQEVYSISYYSV
;
A
#
# COMPACT_ATOMS: atom_id res chain seq x y z
N MET A 1 -34.76 -10.02 -11.49
CA MET A 1 -33.93 -8.84 -11.74
C MET A 1 -32.50 -9.25 -11.46
N SER A 2 -31.70 -9.42 -12.51
CA SER A 2 -30.26 -9.68 -12.37
C SER A 2 -29.63 -8.42 -11.79
N ASP A 3 -29.06 -8.57 -10.61
CA ASP A 3 -28.20 -7.56 -9.99
C ASP A 3 -26.93 -7.49 -10.85
N ASP A 4 -26.84 -6.48 -11.73
CA ASP A 4 -25.66 -6.23 -12.57
C ASP A 4 -24.51 -5.81 -11.66
N LYS A 5 -23.88 -6.78 -11.01
CA LYS A 5 -22.75 -6.57 -10.12
C LYS A 5 -21.56 -6.17 -11.00
N VAL A 6 -21.10 -4.93 -10.86
CA VAL A 6 -19.88 -4.43 -11.51
C VAL A 6 -18.75 -5.44 -11.26
N PRO A 7 -17.99 -5.85 -12.28
CA PRO A 7 -16.90 -6.80 -12.11
C PRO A 7 -15.94 -6.36 -11.00
N ARG A 8 -15.50 -7.33 -10.19
CA ARG A 8 -14.58 -7.08 -9.08
C ARG A 8 -13.28 -6.44 -9.59
N ASP A 9 -12.78 -6.88 -10.73
CA ASP A 9 -11.56 -6.36 -11.37
C ASP A 9 -11.68 -4.89 -11.76
N GLU A 10 -12.85 -4.49 -12.28
CA GLU A 10 -13.12 -3.11 -12.65
C GLU A 10 -13.18 -2.19 -11.43
N SER A 11 -13.66 -2.71 -10.29
CA SER A 11 -13.84 -1.93 -9.06
C SER A 11 -12.52 -1.54 -8.38
N TYR A 12 -11.45 -2.29 -8.63
CA TYR A 12 -10.10 -2.01 -8.13
C TYR A 12 -9.18 -1.41 -9.21
N SER A 13 -9.68 -1.18 -10.43
CA SER A 13 -8.87 -0.77 -11.59
C SER A 13 -8.05 0.52 -11.39
N PHE A 14 -8.51 1.43 -10.53
CA PHE A 14 -7.80 2.68 -10.25
C PHE A 14 -6.47 2.48 -9.50
N PHE A 15 -6.28 1.36 -8.80
CA PHE A 15 -5.03 1.07 -8.10
C PHE A 15 -3.84 0.84 -9.04
N SER A 16 -4.10 0.38 -10.27
CA SER A 16 -3.06 0.20 -11.29
C SER A 16 -2.30 1.50 -11.58
N ASN A 17 -2.99 2.64 -11.54
CA ASN A 17 -2.41 3.99 -11.69
C ASN A 17 -2.69 4.87 -10.47
N PHE A 18 -2.48 4.33 -9.27
CA PHE A 18 -2.82 5.01 -8.03
C PHE A 18 -2.24 6.43 -7.88
N SER A 19 -0.99 6.64 -8.32
CA SER A 19 -0.32 7.96 -8.24
C SER A 19 -1.09 9.07 -8.97
N TYR A 20 -1.85 8.73 -10.01
CA TYR A 20 -2.74 9.70 -10.65
C TYR A 20 -3.89 10.12 -9.72
N TYR A 21 -4.45 9.20 -8.95
CA TYR A 21 -5.59 9.43 -8.07
C TYR A 21 -5.21 9.96 -6.68
N GLU A 22 -3.97 9.73 -6.27
CA GLU A 22 -3.43 10.13 -4.98
C GLU A 22 -3.68 11.62 -4.69
N GLY A 23 -4.14 11.89 -3.46
CA GLY A 23 -4.35 13.25 -2.96
C GLY A 23 -5.48 14.02 -3.64
N LYS A 24 -6.01 13.59 -4.80
CA LYS A 24 -7.13 14.29 -5.47
C LYS A 24 -8.36 14.38 -4.57
N GLY A 25 -8.63 13.34 -3.78
CA GLY A 25 -9.73 13.32 -2.82
C GLY A 25 -9.44 14.07 -1.52
N ASP A 26 -8.20 14.01 -1.02
CA ASP A 26 -7.83 14.53 0.30
C ASP A 26 -7.41 16.01 0.24
N ASN A 27 -6.91 16.50 -0.89
CA ASN A 27 -6.56 17.91 -1.10
C ASN A 27 -7.79 18.83 -1.20
N LEU A 28 -9.00 18.26 -1.20
CA LEU A 28 -10.27 19.00 -1.27
C LEU A 28 -10.75 19.49 0.11
N LEU A 29 -10.03 19.17 1.18
CA LEU A 29 -10.36 19.57 2.56
C LEU A 29 -10.28 21.10 2.78
N ASN A 30 -9.59 21.85 1.92
CA ASN A 30 -9.41 23.30 2.02
C ASN A 30 -10.34 24.11 1.10
N VAL A 31 -11.34 23.49 0.48
CA VAL A 31 -12.25 24.18 -0.45
C VAL A 31 -13.23 25.05 0.36
N GLY A 32 -13.11 26.37 0.23
CA GLY A 32 -14.10 27.32 0.74
C GLY A 32 -15.39 27.24 -0.08
N VAL A 33 -16.54 27.22 0.61
CA VAL A 33 -17.86 27.24 -0.05
C VAL A 33 -18.14 28.64 -0.56
N ASN A 34 -18.39 28.78 -1.86
CA ASN A 34 -18.96 30.01 -2.42
C ASN A 34 -20.45 30.09 -2.05
N GLU A 35 -20.93 31.25 -1.61
CA GLU A 35 -22.32 31.51 -1.15
C GLU A 35 -23.43 31.12 -2.14
N LYS A 36 -23.11 30.93 -3.43
CA LYS A 36 -24.03 30.51 -4.50
C LYS A 36 -23.67 29.15 -5.10
N SER A 37 -23.19 28.24 -4.26
CA SER A 37 -23.01 26.86 -4.65
C SER A 37 -24.36 26.26 -5.10
N CYS A 38 -24.36 25.58 -6.25
CA CYS A 38 -25.48 24.72 -6.65
C CYS A 38 -25.83 23.67 -5.58
N CYS A 39 -24.88 23.40 -4.68
CA CYS A 39 -25.03 22.48 -3.58
C CYS A 39 -25.99 22.94 -2.48
N ASN A 40 -26.26 24.25 -2.39
CA ASN A 40 -27.19 24.81 -1.39
C ASN A 40 -28.64 24.36 -1.62
N SER A 41 -28.99 24.00 -2.86
CA SER A 41 -30.33 23.52 -3.20
C SER A 41 -30.63 22.11 -2.66
N PHE A 42 -29.61 21.35 -2.24
CA PHE A 42 -29.73 19.95 -1.79
C PHE A 42 -29.92 19.77 -0.29
N LEU A 43 -29.62 20.80 0.51
CA LEU A 43 -29.68 20.74 1.99
C LEU A 43 -31.08 20.45 2.55
N LYS A 44 -32.13 20.49 1.71
CA LYS A 44 -33.52 20.19 2.11
C LYS A 44 -33.92 18.72 1.92
N ASP A 45 -33.09 17.91 1.27
CA ASP A 45 -33.41 16.51 0.99
C ASP A 45 -32.92 15.61 2.13
N SER A 46 -33.72 14.61 2.51
CA SER A 46 -33.52 13.81 3.72
C SER A 46 -32.23 13.01 3.72
N ILE A 47 -31.70 12.65 2.55
CA ILE A 47 -30.43 11.92 2.43
C ILE A 47 -29.24 12.74 2.92
N PHE A 48 -29.32 14.07 2.88
CA PHE A 48 -28.24 14.97 3.31
C PHE A 48 -28.29 15.29 4.81
N ILE A 49 -29.37 14.94 5.51
CA ILE A 49 -29.48 15.17 6.97
C ILE A 49 -28.39 14.44 7.74
N HIS A 50 -27.98 13.26 7.24
CA HIS A 50 -26.96 12.43 7.86
C HIS A 50 -25.55 12.69 7.35
N ILE A 51 -25.38 13.60 6.39
CA ILE A 51 -24.08 13.95 5.82
C ILE A 51 -23.54 15.19 6.56
N PRO A 52 -22.41 15.10 7.26
CA PRO A 52 -21.77 16.27 7.84
C PRO A 52 -21.39 17.27 6.75
N PHE A 53 -21.79 18.53 6.92
CA PHE A 53 -21.50 19.63 5.97
C PHE A 53 -21.83 19.28 4.51
N PRO A 54 -23.11 19.03 4.18
CA PRO A 54 -23.49 18.44 2.90
C PRO A 54 -23.22 19.36 1.69
N ASP A 55 -23.23 20.67 1.90
CA ASP A 55 -22.84 21.71 0.95
C ASP A 55 -21.34 21.62 0.61
N ILE A 56 -20.48 21.54 1.63
CA ILE A 56 -19.03 21.33 1.46
C ILE A 56 -18.79 20.03 0.70
N PHE A 57 -19.42 18.94 1.15
CA PHE A 57 -19.23 17.62 0.56
C PHE A 57 -19.61 17.57 -0.93
N CYS A 58 -20.76 18.17 -1.29
CA CYS A 58 -21.19 18.25 -2.67
C CYS A 58 -20.24 19.09 -3.54
N GLU A 59 -19.70 20.21 -3.03
CA GLU A 59 -18.70 20.99 -3.78
C GLU A 59 -17.38 20.21 -3.95
N GLN A 60 -16.93 19.50 -2.93
CA GLN A 60 -15.76 18.61 -3.03
C GLN A 60 -15.97 17.55 -4.12
N PHE A 61 -17.12 16.87 -4.10
CA PHE A 61 -17.44 15.87 -5.11
C PHE A 61 -17.48 16.46 -6.53
N LYS A 62 -18.09 17.64 -6.70
CA LYS A 62 -18.14 18.35 -7.99
C LYS A 62 -16.75 18.71 -8.49
N ILE A 63 -15.87 19.23 -7.64
CA ILE A 63 -14.48 19.55 -8.01
C ILE A 63 -13.75 18.27 -8.41
N LEU A 64 -13.88 17.20 -7.63
CA LEU A 64 -13.25 15.92 -7.93
C LEU A 64 -13.71 15.36 -9.28
N HIS A 65 -15.03 15.36 -9.50
CA HIS A 65 -15.64 14.93 -10.75
C HIS A 65 -15.11 15.72 -11.94
N ASN A 66 -15.11 17.05 -11.86
CA ASN A 66 -14.63 17.92 -12.94
C ASN A 66 -13.14 17.76 -13.20
N LEU A 67 -12.34 17.55 -12.15
CA LEU A 67 -10.90 17.33 -12.27
C LEU A 67 -10.61 16.05 -13.07
N LEU A 68 -11.37 14.98 -12.82
CA LEU A 68 -11.22 13.72 -13.56
C LEU A 68 -11.78 13.84 -14.98
N LEU A 69 -12.95 14.46 -15.13
CA LEU A 69 -13.62 14.65 -16.43
C LEU A 69 -12.77 15.44 -17.43
N ASN A 70 -12.10 16.49 -16.94
CA ASN A 70 -11.29 17.39 -17.78
C ASN A 70 -9.81 16.97 -17.86
N SER A 71 -9.45 15.82 -17.30
CA SER A 71 -8.06 15.37 -17.32
C SER A 71 -7.64 14.94 -18.72
N THR A 72 -6.49 15.44 -19.16
CA THR A 72 -5.83 15.08 -20.43
C THR A 72 -4.68 14.09 -20.26
N VAL A 73 -4.51 13.55 -19.04
CA VAL A 73 -3.46 12.56 -18.74
C VAL A 73 -3.75 11.28 -19.54
N GLY A 74 -2.71 10.72 -20.18
CA GLY A 74 -2.81 9.44 -20.89
C GLY A 74 -3.56 9.49 -22.23
N GLU A 75 -3.58 10.64 -22.92
CA GLU A 75 -4.32 10.84 -24.20
C GLU A 75 -5.84 10.68 -24.07
N LYS A 76 -6.34 10.73 -22.84
CA LYS A 76 -7.77 10.66 -22.54
C LYS A 76 -8.54 11.77 -23.27
N LYS A 77 -9.68 11.38 -23.85
CA LYS A 77 -10.60 12.34 -24.50
C LYS A 77 -11.17 13.31 -23.45
N PRO A 78 -11.15 14.63 -23.71
CA PRO A 78 -11.84 15.59 -22.88
C PRO A 78 -13.32 15.21 -22.70
N ASP A 79 -13.92 15.62 -21.59
CA ASP A 79 -15.33 15.39 -21.28
C ASP A 79 -15.74 13.92 -21.16
N THR A 80 -14.78 13.03 -20.88
CA THR A 80 -15.04 11.61 -20.65
C THR A 80 -14.53 11.15 -19.29
N LEU A 81 -15.11 10.07 -18.75
CA LEU A 81 -14.61 9.38 -17.56
C LEU A 81 -14.26 7.96 -17.97
N GLU A 82 -13.04 7.54 -17.67
CA GLU A 82 -12.62 6.17 -17.87
C GLU A 82 -13.18 5.25 -16.79
N ASN A 83 -13.02 3.94 -16.98
CA ASN A 83 -13.49 2.95 -16.02
C ASN A 83 -12.80 3.14 -14.66
N SER A 84 -11.49 3.41 -14.66
CA SER A 84 -10.71 3.70 -13.46
C SER A 84 -11.16 4.98 -12.76
N ASP A 85 -11.55 6.02 -13.50
CA ASP A 85 -12.09 7.24 -12.88
C ASP A 85 -13.42 6.97 -12.20
N CYS A 86 -14.30 6.21 -12.86
CA CYS A 86 -15.58 5.82 -12.28
C CYS A 86 -15.39 4.94 -11.04
N ALA A 87 -14.45 3.99 -11.08
CA ALA A 87 -14.11 3.14 -9.95
C ALA A 87 -13.59 3.95 -8.76
N PHE A 88 -12.71 4.92 -9.02
CA PHE A 88 -12.19 5.82 -7.99
C PHE A 88 -13.29 6.73 -7.41
N LEU A 89 -14.14 7.32 -8.24
CA LEU A 89 -15.28 8.13 -7.77
C LEU A 89 -16.26 7.30 -6.94
N ASN A 90 -16.53 6.05 -7.34
CA ASN A 90 -17.38 5.14 -6.58
C ASN A 90 -16.76 4.82 -5.21
N TYR A 91 -15.46 4.50 -5.17
CA TYR A 91 -14.72 4.30 -3.92
C TYR A 91 -14.79 5.55 -3.03
N TRP A 92 -14.44 6.73 -3.57
CA TRP A 92 -14.39 7.97 -2.80
C TRP A 92 -15.75 8.34 -2.20
N LEU A 93 -16.84 8.22 -2.97
CA LEU A 93 -18.19 8.45 -2.46
C LEU A 93 -18.56 7.47 -1.34
N ASN A 94 -18.32 6.17 -1.54
CA ASN A 94 -18.58 5.16 -0.53
C ASN A 94 -17.78 5.42 0.76
N ASP A 95 -16.50 5.78 0.62
CA ASP A 95 -15.60 6.05 1.74
C ASP A 95 -16.07 7.24 2.57
N LYS A 96 -16.33 8.38 1.90
CA LYS A 96 -16.64 9.63 2.58
C LYS A 96 -18.08 9.72 3.07
N LEU A 97 -19.06 9.23 2.30
CA LEU A 97 -20.47 9.28 2.71
C LEU A 97 -20.76 8.35 3.89
N ARG A 98 -20.21 7.14 3.85
CA ARG A 98 -20.56 6.10 4.83
C ARG A 98 -19.61 6.11 6.03
N GLY A 99 -18.50 6.86 5.92
CA GLY A 99 -17.57 7.13 6.99
C GLY A 99 -16.96 5.88 7.61
N ILE A 100 -16.41 6.02 8.81
CA ILE A 100 -15.69 4.94 9.50
C ILE A 100 -16.64 3.81 9.90
N ASN A 101 -17.86 4.14 10.34
CA ASN A 101 -18.83 3.15 10.82
C ASN A 101 -19.58 2.43 9.69
N ILE A 102 -19.41 2.88 8.44
CA ILE A 102 -20.03 2.33 7.24
C ILE A 102 -21.56 2.27 7.40
N ASP A 103 -22.18 3.44 7.37
CA ASP A 103 -23.64 3.56 7.39
C ASP A 103 -24.23 2.92 6.12
N THR A 104 -25.01 1.85 6.30
CA THR A 104 -25.66 1.13 5.20
C THR A 104 -26.97 1.76 4.75
N SER A 105 -27.49 2.74 5.51
CA SER A 105 -28.70 3.49 5.13
C SER A 105 -28.41 4.53 4.05
N ILE A 106 -27.16 4.97 3.91
CA ILE A 106 -26.75 5.96 2.91
C ILE A 106 -26.48 5.26 1.57
N SER A 107 -27.22 5.68 0.54
CA SER A 107 -27.08 5.18 -0.82
C SER A 107 -26.27 6.15 -1.68
N VAL A 108 -25.14 5.66 -2.21
CA VAL A 108 -24.28 6.41 -3.14
C VAL A 108 -25.02 6.76 -4.43
N ASN A 109 -25.83 5.83 -4.92
CA ASN A 109 -26.62 6.03 -6.14
C ASN A 109 -27.71 7.07 -5.94
N GLU A 110 -28.38 7.03 -4.79
CA GLU A 110 -29.39 8.03 -4.46
C GLU A 110 -28.75 9.42 -4.32
N PHE A 111 -27.63 9.52 -3.61
CA PHE A 111 -26.86 10.76 -3.49
C PHE A 111 -26.51 11.34 -4.86
N TYR A 112 -25.91 10.53 -5.75
CA TYR A 112 -25.52 10.98 -7.08
C TYR A 112 -26.71 11.40 -7.93
N ASN A 113 -27.80 10.63 -7.93
CA ASN A 113 -29.00 10.93 -8.71
C ASN A 113 -29.64 12.25 -8.27
N LYS A 114 -29.66 12.53 -6.96
CA LYS A 114 -30.18 13.80 -6.42
C LYS A 114 -29.32 14.97 -6.88
N ILE A 115 -27.99 14.86 -6.77
CA ILE A 115 -27.06 15.90 -7.22
C ILE A 115 -27.18 16.14 -8.72
N LYS A 116 -27.18 15.07 -9.52
CA LYS A 116 -27.32 15.13 -10.97
C LYS A 116 -28.63 15.79 -11.40
N ALA A 117 -29.75 15.46 -10.75
CA ALA A 117 -31.06 16.00 -11.12
C ALA A 117 -31.17 17.53 -11.01
N LYS A 118 -30.39 18.17 -10.14
CA LYS A 118 -30.36 19.65 -10.04
C LYS A 118 -29.17 20.30 -10.75
N ASN A 119 -28.19 19.50 -11.19
CA ASN A 119 -26.95 19.93 -11.85
C ASN A 119 -26.73 19.16 -13.17
N ALA A 120 -27.79 18.98 -13.95
CA ALA A 120 -27.77 18.14 -15.14
C ALA A 120 -26.77 18.64 -16.20
N ASP A 121 -26.43 19.92 -16.14
CA ASP A 121 -25.43 20.56 -16.99
C ASP A 121 -23.98 20.20 -16.63
N ILE A 122 -23.71 19.91 -15.35
CA ILE A 122 -22.40 19.49 -14.83
C ILE A 122 -22.23 17.98 -14.91
N PHE A 123 -23.26 17.22 -14.52
CA PHE A 123 -23.23 15.76 -14.46
C PHE A 123 -23.90 15.13 -15.69
N LYS A 124 -23.49 15.57 -16.89
CA LYS A 124 -24.01 15.08 -18.17
C LYS A 124 -23.59 13.65 -18.48
N ASN A 125 -22.46 13.20 -17.92
CA ASN A 125 -21.90 11.90 -18.24
C ASN A 125 -22.77 10.76 -17.69
N THR A 126 -23.33 9.94 -18.58
CA THR A 126 -24.18 8.81 -18.23
C THR A 126 -23.39 7.55 -17.87
N SER A 127 -22.08 7.50 -18.13
CA SER A 127 -21.25 6.34 -17.81
C SER A 127 -21.05 6.18 -16.30
N LEU A 128 -20.88 7.29 -15.58
CA LEU A 128 -20.65 7.26 -14.13
C LEU A 128 -21.86 6.69 -13.39
N GLU A 129 -23.08 7.12 -13.72
CA GLU A 129 -24.32 6.65 -13.07
C GLU A 129 -24.43 5.13 -13.06
N LYS A 130 -24.04 4.47 -14.17
CA LYS A 130 -24.10 3.01 -14.31
C LYS A 130 -23.02 2.28 -13.52
N LYS A 131 -21.99 2.98 -13.06
CA LYS A 131 -20.82 2.42 -12.35
C LYS A 131 -20.80 2.73 -10.87
N LEU A 132 -21.72 3.58 -10.41
CA LEU A 132 -21.90 3.83 -8.99
C LEU A 132 -22.73 2.72 -8.37
N TYR A 133 -22.31 2.28 -7.19
CA TYR A 133 -23.02 1.29 -6.38
C TYR A 133 -22.53 1.35 -4.93
N ASN A 134 -23.35 0.82 -4.00
CA ASN A 134 -22.96 0.71 -2.60
C ASN A 134 -21.98 -0.46 -2.42
N ILE A 135 -20.72 -0.18 -2.11
CA ILE A 135 -19.68 -1.20 -1.90
C ILE A 135 -19.99 -1.97 -0.60
N GLU A 136 -19.90 -3.29 -0.61
CA GLU A 136 -20.11 -4.07 0.61
C GLU A 136 -19.08 -3.72 1.68
N LYS A 137 -19.49 -3.74 2.96
CA LYS A 137 -18.66 -3.26 4.09
C LYS A 137 -17.23 -3.82 4.06
N HIS A 138 -17.12 -5.14 3.95
CA HIS A 138 -15.85 -5.85 3.95
C HIS A 138 -15.00 -5.58 2.69
N GLU A 139 -15.62 -5.27 1.55
CA GLU A 139 -14.90 -4.87 0.33
C GLU A 139 -14.39 -3.43 0.46
N LEU A 140 -15.18 -2.52 1.03
CA LEU A 140 -14.75 -1.14 1.27
C LEU A 140 -13.56 -1.08 2.25
N GLU A 141 -13.57 -1.90 3.30
CA GLU A 141 -12.45 -2.03 4.24
C GLU A 141 -11.15 -2.52 3.57
N LYS A 142 -11.24 -3.44 2.61
CA LYS A 142 -10.09 -3.88 1.80
C LYS A 142 -9.57 -2.77 0.89
N MET A 143 -10.48 -2.07 0.20
CA MET A 143 -10.11 -0.93 -0.64
C MET A 143 -9.41 0.16 0.17
N ARG A 144 -9.93 0.52 1.35
CA ARG A 144 -9.26 1.43 2.30
C ARG A 144 -7.86 0.95 2.67
N THR A 145 -7.76 -0.35 2.98
CA THR A 145 -6.46 -0.94 3.34
C THR A 145 -5.45 -0.80 2.22
N LEU A 146 -5.86 -1.07 0.97
CA LEU A 146 -5.02 -0.94 -0.21
C LEU A 146 -4.69 0.53 -0.52
N TYR A 147 -5.67 1.44 -0.38
CA TYR A 147 -5.50 2.89 -0.51
C TYR A 147 -4.40 3.41 0.42
N ASP A 148 -4.47 3.06 1.70
CA ASP A 148 -3.47 3.45 2.68
C ASP A 148 -2.09 2.85 2.37
N LEU A 149 -2.03 1.59 1.92
CA LEU A 149 -0.76 0.96 1.54
C LEU A 149 -0.07 1.71 0.39
N TYR A 150 -0.82 2.12 -0.63
CA TYR A 150 -0.28 2.92 -1.72
C TYR A 150 0.11 4.34 -1.28
N ASN A 151 -0.68 4.99 -0.41
CA ASN A 151 -0.29 6.28 0.17
C ASN A 151 1.03 6.18 0.94
N ILE A 152 1.17 5.18 1.81
CA ILE A 152 2.41 4.97 2.58
C ILE A 152 3.59 4.70 1.64
N LYS A 153 3.40 3.88 0.60
CA LYS A 153 4.42 3.66 -0.45
C LYS A 153 4.87 4.99 -1.07
N ASN A 154 3.95 5.86 -1.41
CA ASN A 154 4.28 7.14 -2.04
C ASN A 154 4.95 8.12 -1.06
N GLN A 155 4.64 8.04 0.24
CA GLN A 155 5.42 8.75 1.27
C GLN A 155 6.87 8.25 1.33
N ILE A 156 7.08 6.94 1.19
CA ILE A 156 8.43 6.36 1.13
C ILE A 156 9.15 6.83 -0.13
N ASP A 157 8.50 6.80 -1.29
CA ASP A 157 9.05 7.31 -2.55
C ASP A 157 9.47 8.78 -2.46
N ALA A 158 8.60 9.63 -1.90
CA ALA A 158 8.90 11.05 -1.66
C ALA A 158 10.04 11.25 -0.65
N ALA A 159 10.19 10.38 0.35
CA ALA A 159 11.31 10.40 1.29
C ALA A 159 12.62 9.95 0.62
N LEU A 160 12.57 9.09 -0.38
CA LEU A 160 13.74 8.58 -1.11
C LEU A 160 14.14 9.46 -2.31
N SER A 161 13.24 10.30 -2.78
CA SER A 161 13.45 11.19 -3.92
C SER A 161 14.66 12.12 -3.74
N GLU A 162 15.37 12.37 -4.86
CA GLU A 162 16.46 13.33 -4.90
C GLU A 162 15.95 14.73 -4.50
N GLY A 163 16.74 15.47 -3.72
CA GLY A 163 16.32 16.78 -3.19
C GLY A 163 15.28 16.75 -2.06
N SER A 164 14.82 15.58 -1.62
CA SER A 164 13.90 15.49 -0.47
C SER A 164 14.51 16.12 0.80
N PRO A 165 13.76 16.95 1.56
CA PRO A 165 14.22 17.54 2.81
C PRO A 165 14.71 16.47 3.80
N ILE A 166 15.72 16.81 4.61
CA ILE A 166 16.29 15.89 5.62
C ILE A 166 15.19 15.34 6.54
N GLU A 167 14.26 16.19 6.98
CA GLU A 167 13.14 15.78 7.83
C GLU A 167 12.28 14.67 7.19
N LYS A 168 11.94 14.80 5.90
CA LYS A 168 11.20 13.77 5.16
C LYS A 168 12.02 12.49 5.01
N ARG A 169 13.31 12.61 4.70
CA ARG A 169 14.23 11.46 4.61
C ARG A 169 14.29 10.65 5.91
N LEU A 170 14.25 11.33 7.07
CA LEU A 170 14.25 10.68 8.39
C LEU A 170 12.96 9.89 8.69
N THR A 171 11.85 10.20 8.02
CA THR A 171 10.58 9.47 8.19
C THR A 171 10.49 8.16 7.39
N CYS A 172 11.42 7.91 6.46
CA CYS A 172 11.38 6.75 5.56
C CYS A 172 11.23 5.41 6.30
N SER A 173 12.04 5.20 7.34
CA SER A 173 12.02 3.95 8.12
C SER A 173 10.71 3.75 8.87
N ALA A 174 10.11 4.84 9.37
CA ALA A 174 8.82 4.80 10.05
C ALA A 174 7.70 4.39 9.07
N TYR A 175 7.66 4.99 7.88
CA TYR A 175 6.70 4.62 6.85
C TYR A 175 6.91 3.20 6.33
N ALA A 176 8.15 2.76 6.13
CA ALA A 176 8.45 1.39 5.72
C ALA A 176 7.95 0.36 6.76
N TYR A 177 8.13 0.65 8.05
CA TYR A 177 7.62 -0.18 9.14
C TYR A 177 6.09 -0.18 9.19
N GLU A 178 5.46 0.97 9.02
CA GLU A 178 4.01 1.10 8.96
C GLU A 178 3.43 0.30 7.79
N CYS A 179 4.02 0.41 6.60
CA CYS A 179 3.66 -0.34 5.41
C CYS A 179 3.73 -1.85 5.68
N TYR A 180 4.86 -2.33 6.21
CA TYR A 180 5.05 -3.74 6.56
C TYR A 180 3.96 -4.23 7.52
N LYS A 181 3.75 -3.51 8.62
CA LYS A 181 2.75 -3.88 9.63
C LYS A 181 1.35 -3.94 9.04
N LYS A 182 0.98 -2.94 8.23
CA LYS A 182 -0.36 -2.85 7.62
C LYS A 182 -0.58 -3.95 6.59
N TYR A 183 0.43 -4.26 5.78
CA TYR A 183 0.41 -5.35 4.80
C TYR A 183 0.21 -6.72 5.47
N ILE A 184 1.00 -7.03 6.51
CA ILE A 184 0.86 -8.27 7.29
C ILE A 184 -0.53 -8.37 7.91
N ASN A 185 -1.01 -7.27 8.51
CA ASN A 185 -2.31 -7.23 9.16
C ASN A 185 -3.47 -7.44 8.18
N ALA A 186 -3.35 -6.90 6.96
CA ALA A 186 -4.32 -7.08 5.88
C ALA A 186 -4.45 -8.55 5.48
N ILE A 187 -3.32 -9.28 5.42
CA ILE A 187 -3.30 -10.71 5.08
C ILE A 187 -3.98 -11.53 6.18
N ILE A 188 -3.61 -11.28 7.43
CA ILE A 188 -4.02 -12.09 8.59
C ILE A 188 -5.49 -11.89 8.95
N ASN A 189 -6.02 -10.67 8.80
CA ASN A 189 -7.40 -10.36 9.17
C ASN A 189 -8.38 -10.47 8.01
N CYS A 190 -7.96 -10.93 6.84
CA CYS A 190 -8.90 -11.16 5.75
C CYS A 190 -9.85 -12.30 6.09
N ARG A 191 -11.17 -12.04 5.98
CA ARG A 191 -12.23 -13.01 6.31
C ARG A 191 -12.97 -13.52 5.08
N ASP A 192 -13.38 -12.61 4.19
CA ASP A 192 -14.16 -12.90 2.98
C ASP A 192 -13.38 -12.51 1.73
N GLY A 193 -13.62 -13.16 0.59
CA GLY A 193 -13.05 -12.75 -0.71
C GLY A 193 -11.52 -12.60 -0.74
N CYS A 194 -10.80 -13.41 0.05
CA CYS A 194 -9.38 -13.22 0.30
C CYS A 194 -8.48 -13.60 -0.87
N SER A 195 -8.86 -14.58 -1.69
CA SER A 195 -8.02 -15.00 -2.83
C SER A 195 -7.72 -13.84 -3.78
N TYR A 196 -8.75 -13.07 -4.15
CA TYR A 196 -8.59 -11.91 -5.01
C TYR A 196 -7.91 -10.74 -4.29
N PHE A 197 -8.19 -10.55 -3.00
CA PHE A 197 -7.49 -9.52 -2.23
C PHE A 197 -5.98 -9.83 -2.09
N TYR A 198 -5.61 -11.10 -1.97
CA TYR A 198 -4.21 -11.53 -1.96
C TYR A 198 -3.51 -11.33 -3.29
N SER A 199 -4.20 -11.47 -4.44
CA SER A 199 -3.60 -11.10 -5.73
C SER A 199 -3.34 -9.61 -5.81
N LEU A 200 -4.27 -8.77 -5.36
CA LEU A 200 -4.07 -7.31 -5.28
C LEU A 200 -2.92 -6.91 -4.34
N LEU A 201 -2.80 -7.56 -3.17
CA LEU A 201 -1.68 -7.34 -2.26
C LEU A 201 -0.35 -7.81 -2.87
N THR A 202 -0.37 -8.87 -3.67
CA THR A 202 0.80 -9.35 -4.41
C THR A 202 1.23 -8.36 -5.49
N GLU A 203 0.27 -7.79 -6.24
CA GLU A 203 0.53 -6.72 -7.19
C GLU A 203 1.12 -5.47 -6.51
N PHE A 204 0.53 -5.05 -5.38
CA PHE A 204 1.06 -3.97 -4.57
C PHE A 204 2.50 -4.26 -4.14
N LYS A 205 2.79 -5.45 -3.60
CA LYS A 205 4.13 -5.88 -3.21
C LYS A 205 5.12 -5.79 -4.38
N ASN A 206 4.74 -6.32 -5.55
CA ASN A 206 5.60 -6.30 -6.72
C ASN A 206 5.92 -4.87 -7.17
N LYS A 207 4.91 -3.98 -7.17
CA LYS A 207 5.07 -2.56 -7.50
C LYS A 207 5.92 -1.82 -6.45
N TYR A 208 5.69 -2.09 -5.17
CA TYR A 208 6.47 -1.56 -4.05
C TYR A 208 7.96 -1.92 -4.20
N ILE A 209 8.26 -3.18 -4.49
CA ILE A 209 9.64 -3.64 -4.72
C ILE A 209 10.21 -3.00 -5.98
N ALA A 210 9.51 -3.07 -7.12
CA ALA A 210 10.02 -2.60 -8.40
C ALA A 210 10.36 -1.09 -8.37
N GLU A 211 9.51 -0.28 -7.76
CA GLU A 211 9.66 1.18 -7.76
C GLU A 211 10.63 1.67 -6.68
N LEU A 212 10.74 0.98 -5.53
CA LEU A 212 11.60 1.42 -4.43
C LEU A 212 12.99 0.79 -4.41
N SER A 213 13.16 -0.41 -5.00
CA SER A 213 14.45 -1.14 -5.02
C SER A 213 15.65 -0.33 -5.52
N PRO A 214 15.53 0.55 -6.55
CA PRO A 214 16.65 1.36 -7.02
C PRO A 214 17.27 2.26 -5.93
N PHE A 215 16.48 2.62 -4.91
CA PHE A 215 16.86 3.57 -3.87
C PHE A 215 17.35 2.90 -2.57
N VAL A 216 17.09 1.60 -2.40
CA VAL A 216 17.40 0.85 -1.17
C VAL A 216 18.91 0.78 -0.89
N ASN A 217 19.75 0.82 -1.94
CA ASN A 217 21.21 0.77 -1.78
C ASN A 217 21.88 2.16 -1.78
N SER A 218 21.17 3.22 -2.16
CA SER A 218 21.74 4.57 -2.32
C SER A 218 21.33 5.55 -1.22
N SER A 219 20.26 5.26 -0.47
CA SER A 219 19.77 6.14 0.59
C SER A 219 20.27 5.72 1.98
N SER A 220 21.15 6.52 2.58
CA SER A 220 21.63 6.35 3.96
C SER A 220 20.56 6.59 5.03
N SER A 221 19.39 7.13 4.66
CA SER A 221 18.30 7.42 5.60
C SER A 221 17.29 6.28 5.74
N CYS A 222 17.28 5.32 4.81
CA CYS A 222 16.36 4.17 4.82
C CYS A 222 17.13 2.85 4.99
N ASN A 223 17.78 2.69 6.14
CA ASN A 223 18.75 1.60 6.39
C ASN A 223 18.15 0.21 6.65
N TYR A 224 16.83 0.00 6.47
CA TYR A 224 16.19 -1.26 6.83
C TYR A 224 15.79 -2.07 5.60
N LYS A 225 16.78 -2.73 4.98
CA LYS A 225 16.57 -3.61 3.81
C LYS A 225 15.44 -4.62 4.03
N GLU A 226 15.33 -5.16 5.24
CA GLU A 226 14.29 -6.13 5.62
C GLU A 226 12.86 -5.53 5.63
N LEU A 227 12.69 -4.21 5.84
CA LEU A 227 11.38 -3.55 5.76
C LEU A 227 10.94 -3.30 4.32
N PHE A 228 11.86 -3.37 3.36
CA PHE A 228 11.53 -3.30 1.94
C PHE A 228 11.05 -4.65 1.38
N GLU A 229 11.30 -5.74 2.11
CA GLU A 229 10.99 -7.09 1.68
C GLU A 229 9.63 -7.54 2.25
N LEU A 230 8.55 -7.09 1.62
CA LEU A 230 7.20 -7.55 1.96
C LEU A 230 7.09 -9.07 1.70
N PRO A 231 6.71 -9.89 2.69
CA PRO A 231 6.67 -11.34 2.52
C PRO A 231 5.54 -11.80 1.62
N ASP A 232 5.66 -13.02 1.08
CA ASP A 232 4.58 -13.67 0.37
C ASP A 232 3.37 -13.96 1.28
N TYR A 233 2.15 -13.79 0.78
CA TYR A 233 0.97 -13.97 1.62
C TYR A 233 0.82 -15.40 2.14
N GLN A 234 1.24 -16.42 1.39
CA GLN A 234 1.20 -17.82 1.83
C GLN A 234 2.15 -18.04 3.01
N PHE A 235 3.32 -17.41 2.97
CA PHE A 235 4.28 -17.43 4.07
C PHE A 235 3.68 -16.76 5.32
N VAL A 236 3.07 -15.57 5.17
CA VAL A 236 2.42 -14.87 6.28
C VAL A 236 1.33 -15.71 6.93
N LEU A 237 0.49 -16.36 6.12
CA LEU A 237 -0.56 -17.25 6.62
C LEU A 237 -0.01 -18.47 7.35
N LYS A 238 1.06 -19.07 6.84
CA LYS A 238 1.73 -20.22 7.47
C LYS A 238 2.33 -19.82 8.83
N GLU A 239 3.03 -18.71 8.89
CA GLU A 239 3.67 -18.23 10.12
C GLU A 239 2.68 -17.65 11.15
N ASN A 240 1.54 -17.12 10.70
CA ASN A 240 0.48 -16.73 11.62
C ASN A 240 -0.15 -17.96 12.30
N LYS A 241 -0.28 -19.08 11.58
CA LYS A 241 -0.71 -20.36 12.14
C LYS A 241 0.33 -20.94 13.10
N SER A 242 1.63 -20.78 12.80
CA SER A 242 2.74 -21.18 13.69
C SER A 242 2.84 -20.31 14.96
N GLY A 243 2.21 -19.13 14.95
CA GLY A 243 2.12 -18.20 16.09
C GLY A 243 3.19 -17.10 16.11
N GLN A 244 4.09 -17.04 15.12
CA GLN A 244 5.13 -16.00 15.05
C GLN A 244 4.54 -14.60 14.83
N PHE A 245 3.64 -14.45 13.86
CA PHE A 245 3.01 -13.15 13.59
C PHE A 245 2.00 -12.72 14.65
N LYS A 246 1.35 -13.66 15.35
CA LYS A 246 0.47 -13.34 16.50
C LYS A 246 1.23 -12.52 17.53
N LYS A 247 2.47 -12.91 17.88
CA LYS A 247 3.32 -12.18 18.84
C LYS A 247 3.66 -10.75 18.40
N ILE A 248 3.80 -10.51 17.09
CA ILE A 248 4.12 -9.19 16.53
C ILE A 248 2.88 -8.29 16.51
N ILE A 249 1.69 -8.85 16.23
CA ILE A 249 0.42 -8.11 16.13
C ILE A 249 -0.20 -7.82 17.50
N THR A 250 -0.11 -8.75 18.45
CA THR A 250 -0.69 -8.61 19.80
C THR A 250 0.24 -7.94 20.81
N LEU A 251 1.18 -7.10 20.38
CA LEU A 251 2.01 -6.33 21.32
C LEU A 251 1.57 -4.86 21.45
N PRO A 252 0.43 -4.55 22.10
CA PRO A 252 0.30 -3.29 22.80
C PRO A 252 1.00 -3.40 24.16
N VAL A 253 2.02 -2.54 24.34
CA VAL A 253 2.67 -2.15 25.61
C VAL A 253 3.59 -3.19 26.28
N LEU A 254 4.89 -2.90 26.25
CA LEU A 254 5.73 -2.83 27.46
C LEU A 254 6.93 -1.90 27.19
N PHE A 255 6.69 -0.61 27.40
CA PHE A 255 7.69 0.45 27.50
C PHE A 255 8.57 0.42 28.80
N PRO A 256 8.57 -0.60 29.70
CA PRO A 256 9.58 -0.70 30.76
C PRO A 256 10.60 -1.84 30.57
N LEU A 257 10.88 -2.31 29.34
CA LEU A 257 11.94 -3.30 29.08
C LEU A 257 13.29 -2.70 28.65
N PHE A 258 13.34 -1.43 28.24
CA PHE A 258 14.60 -0.78 27.87
C PHE A 258 15.56 -0.62 29.07
N GLY A 259 15.04 -0.50 30.29
CA GLY A 259 15.87 -0.45 31.50
C GLY A 259 16.57 -1.77 31.84
N VAL A 260 15.90 -2.92 31.62
CA VAL A 260 16.47 -4.25 31.91
C VAL A 260 17.33 -4.75 30.75
N PHE A 261 16.94 -4.46 29.50
CA PHE A 261 17.71 -4.83 28.31
C PHE A 261 19.04 -4.08 28.23
N SER A 262 19.09 -2.83 28.71
CA SER A 262 20.34 -2.06 28.79
C SER A 262 21.32 -2.67 29.80
N LEU A 263 20.86 -3.24 30.92
CA LEU A 263 21.72 -3.89 31.92
C LEU A 263 22.31 -5.22 31.42
N LEU A 264 21.62 -5.93 30.53
CA LEU A 264 22.08 -7.23 30.00
C LEU A 264 23.12 -7.10 28.89
N ILE A 265 23.10 -6.01 28.11
CA ILE A 265 24.11 -5.73 27.07
C ILE A 265 25.51 -5.50 27.65
N PHE A 266 25.61 -4.97 28.87
CA PHE A 266 26.90 -4.74 29.55
C PHE A 266 27.44 -5.95 30.31
N SER A 267 26.73 -7.09 30.34
CA SER A 267 27.21 -8.32 30.96
C SER A 267 27.83 -9.25 29.90
N ASN A 268 29.12 -9.57 30.05
CA ASN A 268 29.95 -10.32 29.08
C ASN A 268 29.60 -11.82 28.94
N MET A 269 28.33 -12.22 28.98
CA MET A 269 27.90 -13.63 29.05
C MET A 269 26.96 -14.10 27.92
N ILE A 270 27.08 -13.55 26.69
CA ILE A 270 26.15 -13.92 25.58
C ILE A 270 26.90 -14.09 24.24
N THR A 271 27.93 -14.93 24.20
CA THR A 271 28.62 -15.33 22.96
C THR A 271 27.97 -16.54 22.26
N PRO A 272 27.58 -17.63 22.95
CA PRO A 272 27.06 -18.82 22.26
C PRO A 272 25.60 -18.65 21.79
N PHE A 273 24.80 -17.83 22.48
CA PHE A 273 23.40 -17.58 22.09
C PHE A 273 23.29 -16.76 20.80
N ARG A 274 24.25 -15.86 20.54
CA ARG A 274 24.31 -15.06 19.31
C ARG A 274 24.48 -15.93 18.08
N GLN A 275 25.34 -16.97 18.14
CA GLN A 275 25.57 -17.89 17.04
C GLN A 275 24.31 -18.69 16.68
N LYS A 276 23.61 -19.22 17.69
CA LYS A 276 22.38 -20.01 17.49
C LYS A 276 21.23 -19.16 16.92
N VAL A 277 21.16 -17.89 17.30
CA VAL A 277 20.18 -16.93 16.75
C VAL A 277 20.52 -16.57 15.29
N LEU A 278 21.80 -16.30 14.97
CA LEU A 278 22.27 -16.03 13.61
C LEU A 278 22.02 -17.20 12.65
N GLU A 279 22.21 -18.43 13.12
CA GLU A 279 21.98 -19.65 12.35
C GLU A 279 20.48 -19.84 12.03
N THR A 280 19.62 -19.52 13.01
CA THR A 280 18.16 -19.56 12.84
C THR A 280 17.67 -18.48 11.88
N ILE A 281 18.23 -17.26 11.96
CA ILE A 281 17.92 -16.15 11.04
C ILE A 281 18.36 -16.50 9.61
N THR A 282 19.54 -17.11 9.44
CA THR A 282 20.06 -17.53 8.13
C THR A 282 19.20 -18.63 7.49
N ARG A 283 18.73 -19.59 8.30
CA ARG A 283 17.85 -20.66 7.83
C ARG A 283 16.46 -20.13 7.42
N THR A 284 15.89 -19.18 8.17
CA THR A 284 14.63 -18.52 7.82
C THR A 284 14.79 -17.65 6.57
N LYS A 285 15.92 -16.96 6.40
CA LYS A 285 16.26 -16.21 5.18
C LYS A 285 16.26 -17.10 3.94
N ASN A 286 16.89 -18.28 4.01
CA ASN A 286 16.92 -19.21 2.88
C ASN A 286 15.53 -19.75 2.51
N MET A 287 14.60 -19.83 3.48
CA MET A 287 13.19 -20.18 3.20
C MET A 287 12.35 -18.99 2.71
N LEU A 288 12.77 -17.74 2.98
CA LEU A 288 12.09 -16.51 2.58
C LEU A 288 12.32 -16.17 1.09
N PHE A 289 13.43 -16.65 0.50
CA PHE A 289 13.90 -16.24 -0.84
C PHE A 289 14.04 -17.38 -1.86
N ASP A 290 13.83 -18.64 -1.49
CA ASP A 290 14.01 -19.77 -2.41
C ASP A 290 12.66 -20.41 -2.80
N VAL A 291 11.98 -19.79 -3.77
CA VAL A 291 11.20 -20.47 -4.81
C VAL A 291 11.27 -19.60 -6.06
N GLY A 292 12.18 -19.94 -6.99
CA GLY A 292 12.28 -19.29 -8.29
C GLY A 292 13.65 -19.27 -8.97
N LYS A 293 14.51 -20.29 -8.81
CA LYS A 293 15.64 -20.55 -9.71
C LYS A 293 15.48 -21.89 -10.43
N SER A 294 14.50 -21.92 -11.30
CA SER A 294 14.45 -22.80 -12.47
C SER A 294 14.42 -21.80 -13.63
N GLU A 295 15.47 -21.53 -14.42
CA GLU A 295 16.26 -22.43 -15.26
C GLU A 295 17.67 -21.88 -15.60
N GLU A 296 18.17 -20.82 -14.96
CA GLU A 296 19.29 -20.04 -15.54
C GLU A 296 20.70 -20.32 -14.98
N LYS A 297 21.01 -21.57 -14.60
CA LYS A 297 22.39 -21.93 -14.21
C LYS A 297 22.85 -23.29 -14.70
N LEU A 298 22.62 -23.54 -15.99
CA LEU A 298 23.09 -24.72 -16.71
C LEU A 298 24.55 -24.62 -17.21
N LEU A 299 25.36 -23.62 -16.83
CA LEU A 299 26.64 -23.36 -17.53
C LEU A 299 27.87 -23.02 -16.68
N SER A 300 28.06 -23.54 -15.46
CA SER A 300 29.32 -23.19 -14.76
C SER A 300 29.99 -24.18 -13.83
N TYR A 301 29.60 -25.46 -13.75
CA TYR A 301 30.41 -26.43 -12.99
C TYR A 301 30.32 -27.84 -13.57
N ALA A 302 31.07 -28.07 -14.65
CA ALA A 302 31.52 -29.40 -15.04
C ALA A 302 32.95 -29.30 -15.62
N SER A 303 33.90 -28.88 -14.79
CA SER A 303 35.32 -29.26 -14.89
C SER A 303 36.08 -28.70 -13.69
N MET A 304 35.97 -29.38 -12.56
CA MET A 304 37.05 -29.46 -11.59
C MET A 304 37.13 -30.94 -11.24
N ASN A 305 37.98 -31.63 -12.00
CA ASN A 305 38.41 -32.98 -11.67
C ASN A 305 39.51 -32.84 -10.61
N ASP A 306 39.40 -33.69 -9.60
CA ASP A 306 40.34 -33.85 -8.50
C ASP A 306 41.77 -34.09 -8.98
N ASN A 307 42.76 -33.57 -8.23
CA ASN A 307 43.76 -34.44 -7.59
C ASN A 307 44.71 -33.70 -6.63
N ILE A 308 45.03 -34.44 -5.58
CA ILE A 308 45.89 -34.19 -4.41
C ILE A 308 47.37 -34.41 -4.76
N SER A 309 48.27 -33.63 -4.13
CA SER A 309 49.63 -33.98 -3.62
C SER A 309 50.40 -32.66 -3.43
N GLU A 310 50.69 -32.18 -2.22
CA GLU A 310 51.86 -32.52 -1.38
C GLU A 310 53.20 -32.33 -2.13
N ASP A 311 53.93 -31.23 -1.85
CA ASP A 311 55.32 -31.27 -1.35
C ASP A 311 55.92 -29.87 -1.03
N GLN A 312 57.07 -29.91 -0.35
CA GLN A 312 57.74 -28.94 0.53
C GLN A 312 58.54 -27.79 -0.14
N GLU A 313 59.15 -26.97 0.76
CA GLU A 313 60.33 -26.10 0.62
C GLU A 313 60.10 -24.63 0.14
N VAL A 314 60.49 -23.53 0.82
CA VAL A 314 61.64 -23.07 1.65
C VAL A 314 62.41 -21.95 0.91
N TYR A 315 62.66 -20.82 1.60
CA TYR A 315 63.45 -19.60 1.23
C TYR A 315 62.90 -18.72 0.08
N SER A 316 63.08 -17.39 -0.03
CA SER A 316 63.73 -16.29 0.72
C SER A 316 63.42 -14.96 -0.03
N ILE A 317 63.34 -13.82 0.68
CA ILE A 317 63.96 -12.48 0.40
C ILE A 317 63.91 -11.98 -1.09
N SER A 318 63.46 -10.78 -1.51
CA SER A 318 63.77 -9.39 -1.09
C SER A 318 62.97 -8.37 -1.94
N TYR A 319 62.58 -7.27 -1.28
CA TYR A 319 62.64 -5.83 -1.61
C TYR A 319 62.60 -5.21 -3.03
N TYR A 320 62.12 -3.96 -2.98
CA TYR A 320 62.24 -2.77 -3.85
C TYR A 320 61.06 -2.53 -4.82
N SER A 321 60.47 -1.33 -4.95
CA SER A 321 60.66 -0.02 -4.30
C SER A 321 59.74 1.06 -4.93
N VAL A 322 59.44 2.07 -4.10
CA VAL A 322 58.82 3.39 -4.36
C VAL A 322 57.33 3.42 -4.67
#